data_AF-W1U3V3-F1
#
_entry.id   AF-W1U3V3-F1
#
_cell.length_a   1.000
_cell.length_b   1.000
_cell.length_c   1.000
_cell.angle_alpha   90.00
_cell.angle_beta   90.00
_cell.angle_gamma   90.00
#
_symmetry.space_group_name_H-M   'P 1'
#
loop_
_entity.id
_entity.type
_entity.pdbx_description
1 polymer ?
#
loop_
_entity_poly.entity_id
_entity_poly.type
_entity_poly.pdbx_seq_one_letter_code
_entity_poly.pdbx_strand_id
1 'polypeptide(L)'
;MNKIYKLVWNRVTNSWVAASEVAKSHGKSSRARGRVTLVAAVLGVLMATALPAFGVYAAGLTDEQKVIYDAVLAQLENNGIHYVSVKGTSTDSGSNYKNDGAKGKGAVAIGEKALASKGGTVSIGRNAHIEGNGGNADGEGSVAIGDNSLITTNGLDLASIAIGKNAKVLNGSGKQERGLSFTPDNFDKPGFFGRGNTLPKNADKVPGGIAIGTNSYARTGSIQLGHHTFAGYKMGGIDVTNANEEANIVGMTTVGTNTYNKGALANMYGAYSIITGDFTGAGGFNSVTYGPQNFGANVVGSLNSIRSKGHSGSSGVANSIVGVANTVENANGTLVYGAGNKITNSVTSISAPSGLTTLNTWEDTVTALQKSIKDSKSGGAVLAIGGGNVADYVRHSQLVGVNNTVTGTENKVSEFNMVNGYQNTATNITHVTM
;
A
#
# COMPACT_ATOMS: atom_id res chain seq x y z
N MET A 1 -51.27 -34.91 -21.47
CA MET A 1 -50.41 -35.68 -22.41
C MET A 1 -49.62 -36.67 -21.59
N ASN A 2 -49.72 -37.97 -21.88
CA ASN A 2 -49.00 -38.98 -21.10
C ASN A 2 -47.58 -39.10 -21.64
N LYS A 3 -46.59 -38.81 -20.79
CA LYS A 3 -45.16 -38.86 -21.12
C LYS A 3 -44.57 -40.18 -20.65
N ILE A 4 -43.72 -40.81 -21.48
CA ILE A 4 -43.07 -42.08 -21.18
C ILE A 4 -41.57 -41.81 -20.98
N TYR A 5 -41.06 -42.18 -19.80
CA TYR A 5 -39.69 -41.93 -19.38
C TYR A 5 -38.92 -43.25 -19.21
N LYS A 6 -37.60 -43.19 -19.42
CA LYS A 6 -36.66 -44.22 -18.94
C LYS A 6 -36.20 -43.84 -17.53
N LEU A 7 -36.37 -44.75 -16.57
CA LEU A 7 -35.95 -44.57 -15.18
C LEU A 7 -34.65 -45.35 -14.90
N VAL A 8 -33.82 -44.83 -14.00
CA VAL A 8 -32.60 -45.47 -13.48
C VAL A 8 -32.61 -45.41 -11.96
N TRP A 9 -32.20 -46.49 -11.28
CA TRP A 9 -32.14 -46.55 -9.83
C TRP A 9 -30.85 -45.91 -9.29
N ASN A 10 -31.00 -44.87 -8.47
CA ASN A 10 -29.88 -44.30 -7.72
C ASN A 10 -29.77 -44.99 -6.35
N ARG A 11 -28.69 -45.76 -6.14
CA ARG A 11 -28.41 -46.43 -4.86
C ARG A 11 -28.07 -45.48 -3.72
N VAL A 12 -27.56 -44.27 -4.00
CA VAL A 12 -27.17 -43.29 -2.98
C VAL A 12 -28.41 -42.61 -2.37
N THR A 13 -29.42 -42.33 -3.20
CA THR A 13 -30.68 -41.70 -2.77
C THR A 13 -31.84 -42.71 -2.64
N ASN A 14 -31.56 -44.01 -2.81
CA ASN A 14 -32.50 -45.14 -2.76
C ASN A 14 -33.82 -44.88 -3.53
N SER A 15 -33.72 -44.34 -4.74
CA SER A 15 -34.86 -43.82 -5.52
C SER A 15 -34.67 -43.93 -7.04
N TRP A 16 -35.78 -44.01 -7.77
CA TRP A 16 -35.80 -44.00 -9.24
C TRP A 16 -35.76 -42.57 -9.77
N VAL A 17 -34.83 -42.28 -10.69
CA VAL A 17 -34.65 -40.98 -11.34
C VAL A 17 -34.88 -41.12 -12.84
N ALA A 18 -35.56 -40.15 -13.46
CA ALA A 18 -35.78 -40.14 -14.90
C ALA A 18 -34.51 -39.73 -15.65
N ALA A 19 -34.00 -40.61 -16.52
CA ALA A 19 -32.78 -40.38 -17.31
C ALA A 19 -33.07 -39.75 -18.68
N SER A 20 -34.21 -40.06 -19.30
CA SER A 20 -34.71 -39.35 -20.48
C SER A 20 -36.20 -39.57 -20.73
N GLU A 21 -36.84 -38.62 -21.42
CA GLU A 21 -38.18 -38.73 -21.98
C GLU A 21 -38.09 -39.23 -23.44
N VAL A 22 -38.89 -40.23 -23.81
CA VAL A 22 -38.86 -40.81 -25.16
C VAL A 22 -39.88 -40.11 -26.06
N ALA A 23 -39.47 -38.98 -26.67
CA ALA A 23 -40.31 -38.24 -27.60
C ALA A 23 -40.47 -38.96 -28.95
N LYS A 24 -41.71 -39.24 -29.35
CA LYS A 24 -42.08 -39.53 -30.75
C LYS A 24 -42.74 -38.29 -31.37
N SER A 25 -42.19 -37.80 -32.48
CA SER A 25 -42.73 -36.67 -33.23
C SER A 25 -43.56 -37.13 -34.44
N HIS A 26 -44.81 -36.68 -34.55
CA HIS A 26 -45.62 -36.81 -35.77
C HIS A 26 -46.69 -35.70 -35.88
N GLY A 27 -46.78 -35.06 -37.06
CA GLY A 27 -48.09 -34.89 -37.71
C GLY A 27 -48.94 -33.62 -37.50
N LYS A 28 -48.49 -32.48 -38.06
CA LYS A 28 -49.30 -31.42 -38.73
C LYS A 28 -50.52 -30.72 -38.04
N SER A 29 -50.46 -29.38 -38.07
CA SER A 29 -51.56 -28.38 -38.21
C SER A 29 -52.80 -28.49 -37.29
N SER A 30 -53.09 -27.51 -36.43
CA SER A 30 -53.55 -26.18 -36.86
C SER A 30 -53.63 -25.14 -35.71
N ARG A 31 -53.91 -23.87 -36.07
CA ARG A 31 -54.36 -22.73 -35.23
C ARG A 31 -53.79 -22.53 -33.80
N ALA A 32 -52.84 -21.59 -33.74
CA ALA A 32 -52.90 -20.34 -32.95
C ALA A 32 -52.48 -20.28 -31.46
N ARG A 33 -51.86 -19.12 -31.15
CA ARG A 33 -51.61 -18.47 -29.84
C ARG A 33 -50.68 -19.15 -28.82
N GLY A 34 -49.48 -18.58 -28.66
CA GLY A 34 -48.75 -18.62 -27.37
C GLY A 34 -47.22 -18.45 -27.46
N ARG A 35 -46.70 -17.32 -26.95
CA ARG A 35 -45.32 -17.15 -26.42
C ARG A 35 -44.12 -17.58 -27.31
N VAL A 36 -43.85 -16.84 -28.38
CA VAL A 36 -42.50 -16.80 -29.03
C VAL A 36 -42.13 -15.36 -29.46
N THR A 37 -43.10 -14.56 -29.89
CA THR A 37 -42.93 -13.20 -30.43
C THR A 37 -42.61 -12.14 -29.37
N LEU A 38 -41.41 -12.21 -28.78
CA LEU A 38 -40.78 -11.08 -28.08
C LEU A 38 -39.30 -10.91 -28.48
N VAL A 39 -38.52 -12.01 -28.49
CA VAL A 39 -37.07 -11.97 -28.76
C VAL A 39 -36.76 -11.55 -30.20
N ALA A 40 -37.55 -12.01 -31.18
CA ALA A 40 -37.32 -11.71 -32.59
C ALA A 40 -37.60 -10.24 -32.97
N ALA A 41 -38.49 -9.56 -32.24
CA ALA A 41 -38.87 -8.18 -32.58
C ALA A 41 -37.76 -7.16 -32.24
N VAL A 42 -37.04 -7.38 -31.12
CA VAL A 42 -36.00 -6.45 -30.64
C VAL A 42 -34.76 -6.44 -31.57
N LEU A 43 -34.40 -7.59 -32.14
CA LEU A 43 -33.28 -7.70 -33.08
C LEU A 43 -33.60 -7.18 -34.49
N GLY A 44 -34.86 -7.20 -34.93
CA GLY A 44 -35.26 -6.80 -36.27
C GLY A 44 -35.12 -5.29 -36.55
N VAL A 45 -35.19 -4.45 -35.51
CA VAL A 45 -35.23 -2.98 -35.65
C VAL A 45 -33.84 -2.35 -35.80
N LEU A 46 -32.77 -3.02 -35.36
CA LEU A 46 -31.41 -2.45 -35.29
C LEU A 46 -30.53 -2.70 -36.52
N MET A 47 -30.97 -3.52 -37.48
CA MET A 47 -30.17 -4.00 -38.62
C MET A 47 -30.54 -3.35 -39.97
N ALA A 48 -31.35 -2.29 -39.97
CA ALA A 48 -32.02 -1.77 -41.17
C ALA A 48 -31.74 -0.30 -41.53
N THR A 49 -30.49 0.17 -41.41
CA THR A 49 -30.03 1.42 -42.08
C THR A 49 -28.53 1.35 -42.40
N ALA A 50 -28.20 1.15 -43.68
CA ALA A 50 -26.82 1.18 -44.19
C ALA A 50 -26.64 2.11 -45.41
N LEU A 51 -27.29 3.28 -45.37
CA LEU A 51 -26.96 4.50 -46.15
C LEU A 51 -27.17 4.42 -47.69
N PRO A 52 -27.18 5.55 -48.44
CA PRO A 52 -26.83 6.93 -48.04
C PRO A 52 -27.89 8.03 -48.27
N ALA A 53 -27.57 9.20 -47.71
CA ALA A 53 -28.19 10.52 -47.90
C ALA A 53 -29.59 10.77 -47.31
N PHE A 54 -29.79 12.04 -46.92
CA PHE A 54 -30.97 12.63 -46.28
C PHE A 54 -31.29 12.14 -44.85
N GLY A 55 -31.85 13.05 -44.05
CA GLY A 55 -31.79 13.03 -42.58
C GLY A 55 -32.39 11.78 -41.93
N VAL A 56 -31.65 11.22 -40.97
CA VAL A 56 -32.12 10.16 -40.06
C VAL A 56 -33.10 10.77 -39.06
N TYR A 57 -34.36 10.87 -39.45
CA TYR A 57 -35.46 11.11 -38.51
C TYR A 57 -35.76 9.79 -37.79
N ALA A 58 -35.61 9.77 -36.46
CA ALA A 58 -36.09 8.66 -35.65
C ALA A 58 -37.62 8.62 -35.72
N ALA A 59 -38.17 7.59 -36.37
CA ALA A 59 -39.61 7.38 -36.41
C ALA A 59 -40.15 7.14 -34.99
N GLY A 60 -41.30 7.74 -34.68
CA GLY A 60 -41.97 7.54 -33.40
C GLY A 60 -42.43 6.09 -33.22
N LEU A 61 -42.48 5.63 -31.96
CA LEU A 61 -43.07 4.34 -31.59
C LEU A 61 -44.55 4.30 -31.99
N THR A 62 -45.02 3.17 -32.52
CA THR A 62 -46.46 2.93 -32.70
C THR A 62 -47.15 2.75 -31.34
N ASP A 63 -48.48 2.86 -31.29
CA ASP A 63 -49.22 2.71 -30.03
C ASP A 63 -48.99 1.34 -29.37
N GLU A 64 -48.88 0.26 -30.15
CA GLU A 64 -48.56 -1.08 -29.63
C GLU A 64 -47.12 -1.17 -29.11
N GLN A 65 -46.17 -0.54 -29.80
CA GLN A 65 -44.77 -0.47 -29.36
C GLN A 65 -44.64 0.34 -28.07
N LYS A 66 -45.42 1.42 -27.93
CA LYS A 66 -45.47 2.26 -26.74
C LYS A 66 -46.05 1.50 -25.54
N VAL A 67 -47.15 0.77 -25.70
CA VAL A 67 -47.71 -0.09 -24.64
C VAL A 67 -46.69 -1.13 -24.16
N ILE A 68 -45.88 -1.70 -25.06
CA ILE A 68 -44.80 -2.64 -24.69
C ILE A 68 -43.65 -1.91 -23.97
N TYR A 69 -43.25 -0.73 -24.44
CA TYR A 69 -42.20 0.10 -23.83
C TYR A 69 -42.57 0.53 -22.40
N ASP A 70 -43.77 1.06 -22.20
CA ASP A 70 -44.29 1.48 -20.90
C ASP A 70 -44.41 0.28 -19.92
N ALA A 71 -44.82 -0.90 -20.41
CA ALA A 71 -44.87 -2.12 -19.61
C ALA A 71 -43.49 -2.67 -19.23
N VAL A 72 -42.47 -2.48 -20.08
CA VAL A 72 -41.07 -2.83 -19.76
C VAL A 72 -40.49 -1.86 -18.74
N LEU A 73 -40.75 -0.55 -18.87
CA LEU A 73 -40.38 0.45 -17.85
C LEU A 73 -40.98 0.12 -16.49
N ALA A 74 -42.28 -0.13 -16.43
CA ALA A 74 -42.95 -0.54 -15.19
C ALA A 74 -42.36 -1.84 -14.60
N GLN A 75 -41.90 -2.79 -15.41
CA GLN A 75 -41.18 -3.97 -14.92
C GLN A 75 -39.76 -3.65 -14.43
N LEU A 76 -39.04 -2.72 -15.05
CA LEU A 76 -37.70 -2.29 -14.61
C LEU A 76 -37.76 -1.49 -13.30
N GLU A 77 -38.82 -0.69 -13.10
CA GLU A 77 -39.08 0.03 -11.85
C GLU A 77 -39.46 -0.94 -10.71
N ASN A 78 -40.38 -1.88 -10.96
CA ASN A 78 -40.81 -2.87 -9.96
C ASN A 78 -39.71 -3.89 -9.58
N ASN A 79 -38.75 -4.17 -10.47
CA ASN A 79 -37.60 -5.05 -10.21
C ASN A 79 -36.27 -4.27 -10.08
N GLY A 80 -36.33 -3.00 -9.65
CA GLY A 80 -35.16 -2.14 -9.56
C GLY A 80 -34.05 -2.66 -8.63
N ILE A 81 -32.80 -2.30 -8.92
CA ILE A 81 -31.65 -2.69 -8.09
C ILE A 81 -31.70 -1.93 -6.75
N HIS A 82 -32.24 -2.57 -5.72
CA HIS A 82 -32.29 -2.01 -4.37
C HIS A 82 -30.88 -1.81 -3.78
N TYR A 83 -30.75 -0.82 -2.89
CA TYR A 83 -29.53 -0.48 -2.14
C TYR A 83 -28.31 -0.01 -2.96
N VAL A 84 -28.48 0.29 -4.25
CA VAL A 84 -27.45 0.96 -5.08
C VAL A 84 -27.89 2.39 -5.40
N SER A 85 -27.02 3.37 -5.14
CA SER A 85 -27.23 4.76 -5.53
C SER A 85 -25.90 5.44 -5.79
N VAL A 86 -25.78 6.13 -6.94
CA VAL A 86 -24.59 6.89 -7.33
C VAL A 86 -25.06 8.28 -7.79
N LYS A 87 -24.55 9.33 -7.14
CA LYS A 87 -24.90 10.72 -7.46
C LYS A 87 -23.66 11.49 -7.88
N GLY A 88 -23.66 11.98 -9.12
CA GLY A 88 -22.67 12.93 -9.66
C GLY A 88 -23.36 14.14 -10.27
N THR A 89 -22.58 15.13 -10.69
CA THR A 89 -23.04 16.33 -11.41
C THR A 89 -22.22 16.60 -12.68
N SER A 90 -21.01 16.04 -12.76
CA SER A 90 -20.11 16.07 -13.91
C SER A 90 -20.65 15.25 -15.08
N THR A 91 -20.72 15.85 -16.27
CA THR A 91 -21.07 15.17 -17.55
C THR A 91 -20.01 15.37 -18.64
N ASP A 92 -18.88 15.97 -18.26
CA ASP A 92 -17.69 16.27 -19.07
C ASP A 92 -16.91 15.00 -19.48
N SER A 93 -15.93 15.16 -20.39
CA SER A 93 -15.06 14.04 -20.76
C SER A 93 -14.26 13.54 -19.56
N GLY A 94 -14.20 12.22 -19.34
CA GLY A 94 -13.58 11.63 -18.15
C GLY A 94 -14.46 11.63 -16.89
N SER A 95 -15.70 12.13 -16.95
CA SER A 95 -16.63 12.12 -15.81
C SER A 95 -17.14 10.75 -15.35
N ASN A 96 -16.86 9.68 -16.12
CA ASN A 96 -17.52 8.37 -16.01
C ASN A 96 -19.06 8.41 -16.21
N TYR A 97 -19.65 9.56 -16.62
CA TYR A 97 -21.09 9.68 -16.90
C TYR A 97 -21.57 8.75 -18.03
N LYS A 98 -20.66 8.35 -18.94
CA LYS A 98 -20.93 7.39 -20.02
C LYS A 98 -20.67 5.93 -19.60
N ASN A 99 -20.45 5.67 -18.31
CA ASN A 99 -19.96 4.40 -17.75
C ASN A 99 -18.64 3.91 -18.37
N ASP A 100 -17.84 4.84 -18.90
CA ASP A 100 -16.63 4.53 -19.66
C ASP A 100 -15.35 4.49 -18.81
N GLY A 101 -15.42 4.74 -17.50
CA GLY A 101 -14.27 4.79 -16.60
C GLY A 101 -13.55 3.44 -16.43
N ALA A 102 -14.25 2.32 -16.65
CA ALA A 102 -13.64 0.99 -16.69
C ALA A 102 -13.03 0.75 -18.07
N LYS A 103 -11.72 1.02 -18.22
CA LYS A 103 -10.98 0.77 -19.47
C LYS A 103 -10.35 -0.62 -19.52
N GLY A 104 -9.99 -1.16 -18.36
CA GLY A 104 -9.37 -2.48 -18.24
C GLY A 104 -10.34 -3.65 -18.43
N LYS A 105 -9.82 -4.79 -18.91
CA LYS A 105 -10.59 -6.04 -19.05
C LYS A 105 -11.13 -6.51 -17.70
N GLY A 106 -12.45 -6.54 -17.53
CA GLY A 106 -13.08 -6.92 -16.27
C GLY A 106 -12.88 -5.91 -15.13
N ALA A 107 -12.49 -4.67 -15.44
CA ALA A 107 -12.36 -3.61 -14.46
C ALA A 107 -13.74 -3.05 -14.03
N VAL A 108 -13.77 -2.40 -12.87
CA VAL A 108 -14.97 -1.78 -12.27
C VAL A 108 -14.66 -0.31 -11.97
N ALA A 109 -15.48 0.62 -12.44
CA ALA A 109 -15.36 2.05 -12.15
C ALA A 109 -16.72 2.63 -11.74
N ILE A 110 -16.91 2.89 -10.45
CA ILE A 110 -18.19 3.34 -9.87
C ILE A 110 -18.00 4.70 -9.17
N GLY A 111 -18.68 5.72 -9.68
CA GLY A 111 -18.62 7.07 -9.15
C GLY A 111 -18.25 8.10 -10.22
N GLU A 112 -18.55 9.36 -9.90
CA GLU A 112 -18.13 10.52 -10.70
C GLU A 112 -16.61 10.56 -10.82
N LYS A 113 -16.08 10.62 -12.05
CA LYS A 113 -14.64 10.64 -12.35
C LYS A 113 -13.90 9.40 -11.82
N ALA A 114 -14.57 8.26 -11.65
CA ALA A 114 -13.89 6.99 -11.36
C ALA A 114 -13.20 6.44 -12.62
N LEU A 115 -11.94 6.01 -12.50
CA LEU A 115 -11.10 5.50 -13.59
C LEU A 115 -10.39 4.21 -13.17
N ALA A 116 -10.51 3.14 -13.97
CA ALA A 116 -9.91 1.84 -13.74
C ALA A 116 -9.25 1.32 -15.04
N SER A 117 -7.95 1.61 -15.20
CA SER A 117 -7.25 1.47 -16.49
C SER A 117 -6.73 0.07 -16.83
N LYS A 118 -6.31 -0.74 -15.84
CA LYS A 118 -5.71 -2.09 -16.05
C LYS A 118 -6.75 -3.19 -15.79
N GLY A 119 -6.52 -4.41 -16.28
CA GLY A 119 -7.49 -5.51 -16.10
C GLY A 119 -7.70 -5.89 -14.63
N GLY A 120 -8.89 -6.40 -14.32
CA GLY A 120 -9.33 -6.78 -12.97
C GLY A 120 -9.34 -5.66 -11.92
N THR A 121 -9.09 -4.39 -12.30
CA THR A 121 -8.96 -3.29 -11.33
C THR A 121 -10.31 -2.76 -10.85
N VAL A 122 -10.37 -2.27 -9.61
CA VAL A 122 -11.60 -1.77 -8.97
C VAL A 122 -11.40 -0.34 -8.46
N SER A 123 -12.12 0.62 -9.03
CA SER A 123 -12.15 2.02 -8.64
C SER A 123 -13.54 2.44 -8.17
N ILE A 124 -13.72 2.75 -6.88
CA ILE A 124 -15.03 3.09 -6.30
C ILE A 124 -14.95 4.38 -5.47
N GLY A 125 -15.62 5.43 -5.93
CA GLY A 125 -15.67 6.73 -5.26
C GLY A 125 -15.58 7.89 -6.24
N ARG A 126 -15.81 9.12 -5.75
CA ARG A 126 -15.59 10.31 -6.57
C ARG A 126 -14.10 10.49 -6.81
N ASN A 127 -13.68 10.57 -8.07
CA ASN A 127 -12.28 10.70 -8.49
C ASN A 127 -11.38 9.54 -8.01
N ALA A 128 -11.93 8.33 -7.85
CA ALA A 128 -11.15 7.13 -7.54
C ALA A 128 -10.43 6.63 -8.79
N HIS A 129 -9.09 6.62 -8.79
CA HIS A 129 -8.26 6.42 -9.98
C HIS A 129 -7.27 5.26 -9.83
N ILE A 130 -7.15 4.45 -10.88
CA ILE A 130 -6.05 3.49 -11.10
C ILE A 130 -5.55 3.73 -12.52
N GLU A 131 -4.38 4.36 -12.66
CA GLU A 131 -3.97 5.00 -13.92
C GLU A 131 -3.39 4.03 -14.96
N GLY A 132 -2.61 3.03 -14.55
CA GLY A 132 -2.04 2.02 -15.45
C GLY A 132 -0.86 2.49 -16.32
N ASN A 133 -0.12 3.50 -15.87
CA ASN A 133 0.92 4.22 -16.62
C ASN A 133 2.32 3.51 -16.61
N GLY A 134 2.40 2.24 -16.22
CA GLY A 134 3.65 1.48 -16.12
C GLY A 134 4.15 0.96 -17.47
N GLY A 135 5.46 0.67 -17.55
CA GLY A 135 6.11 0.11 -18.74
C GLY A 135 5.88 -1.39 -18.96
N ASN A 136 5.16 -2.06 -18.05
CA ASN A 136 4.82 -3.48 -18.11
C ASN A 136 3.37 -3.72 -18.57
N ALA A 137 3.17 -4.81 -19.31
CA ALA A 137 1.85 -5.26 -19.74
C ALA A 137 0.98 -5.71 -18.55
N ASP A 138 1.60 -6.42 -17.60
CA ASP A 138 0.94 -7.04 -16.44
C ASP A 138 0.77 -6.05 -15.26
N GLY A 139 0.43 -6.53 -14.06
CA GLY A 139 0.10 -5.69 -12.91
C GLY A 139 -1.40 -5.41 -12.74
N GLU A 140 -2.23 -6.43 -12.95
CA GLU A 140 -3.69 -6.39 -12.82
C GLU A 140 -4.18 -6.44 -11.34
N GLY A 141 -5.49 -6.24 -11.11
CA GLY A 141 -6.12 -6.54 -9.81
C GLY A 141 -5.98 -5.50 -8.69
N SER A 142 -5.48 -4.30 -9.00
CA SER A 142 -5.42 -3.17 -8.05
C SER A 142 -6.81 -2.65 -7.60
N VAL A 143 -6.90 -2.12 -6.38
CA VAL A 143 -8.16 -1.67 -5.73
C VAL A 143 -8.01 -0.26 -5.14
N ALA A 144 -8.74 0.71 -5.68
CA ALA A 144 -8.82 2.10 -5.21
C ALA A 144 -10.25 2.42 -4.75
N ILE A 145 -10.45 2.72 -3.46
CA ILE A 145 -11.79 3.00 -2.90
C ILE A 145 -11.75 4.26 -2.03
N GLY A 146 -12.39 5.35 -2.48
CA GLY A 146 -12.48 6.59 -1.72
C GLY A 146 -12.65 7.86 -2.56
N ASP A 147 -12.81 8.98 -1.86
CA ASP A 147 -12.74 10.34 -2.44
C ASP A 147 -11.28 10.64 -2.82
N ASN A 148 -10.97 10.76 -4.11
CA ASN A 148 -9.60 10.94 -4.64
C ASN A 148 -8.61 9.82 -4.27
N SER A 149 -9.04 8.57 -4.07
CA SER A 149 -8.10 7.45 -3.88
C SER A 149 -7.36 7.15 -5.18
N LEU A 150 -6.02 7.05 -5.15
CA LEU A 150 -5.18 6.97 -6.34
C LEU A 150 -4.19 5.79 -6.28
N ILE A 151 -4.13 4.98 -7.34
CA ILE A 151 -3.02 4.08 -7.63
C ILE A 151 -2.38 4.53 -8.95
N THR A 152 -1.11 4.92 -8.86
CA THR A 152 -0.30 5.40 -9.98
C THR A 152 1.12 4.82 -9.88
N THR A 153 1.97 5.12 -10.86
CA THR A 153 3.32 4.57 -10.94
C THR A 153 4.33 5.53 -11.56
N ASN A 154 5.61 5.38 -11.20
CA ASN A 154 6.73 6.03 -11.90
C ASN A 154 7.49 5.09 -12.87
N GLY A 155 6.91 3.95 -13.23
CA GLY A 155 7.41 3.09 -14.32
C GLY A 155 7.00 1.61 -14.28
N LEU A 156 6.43 1.13 -13.17
CA LEU A 156 6.05 -0.27 -12.93
C LEU A 156 4.64 -0.35 -12.32
N ASP A 157 3.67 -0.92 -13.03
CA ASP A 157 2.35 -1.24 -12.46
C ASP A 157 2.43 -2.54 -11.65
N LEU A 158 1.73 -2.57 -10.51
CA LEU A 158 1.65 -3.71 -9.59
C LEU A 158 0.24 -3.80 -9.00
N ALA A 159 -0.16 -5.00 -8.58
CA ALA A 159 -1.36 -5.19 -7.75
C ALA A 159 -1.18 -4.44 -6.42
N SER A 160 -2.13 -3.57 -6.06
CA SER A 160 -2.00 -2.61 -4.95
C SER A 160 -3.35 -2.16 -4.40
N ILE A 161 -3.35 -1.58 -3.20
CA ILE A 161 -4.58 -1.22 -2.47
C ILE A 161 -4.49 0.23 -1.99
N ALA A 162 -5.48 1.06 -2.34
CA ALA A 162 -5.62 2.45 -1.91
C ALA A 162 -7.04 2.69 -1.37
N ILE A 163 -7.27 2.58 -0.06
CA ILE A 163 -8.62 2.67 0.53
C ILE A 163 -8.71 3.85 1.51
N GLY A 164 -9.43 4.90 1.14
CA GLY A 164 -9.66 6.08 1.95
C GLY A 164 -9.62 7.38 1.15
N LYS A 165 -10.12 8.47 1.76
CA LYS A 165 -10.03 9.80 1.13
C LYS A 165 -8.58 10.20 0.92
N ASN A 166 -8.20 10.54 -0.31
CA ASN A 166 -6.83 10.86 -0.73
C ASN A 166 -5.81 9.75 -0.42
N ALA A 167 -6.23 8.48 -0.26
CA ALA A 167 -5.29 7.36 -0.08
C ALA A 167 -4.53 7.11 -1.40
N LYS A 168 -3.20 6.99 -1.35
CA LYS A 168 -2.33 7.01 -2.54
C LYS A 168 -1.30 5.88 -2.52
N VAL A 169 -1.25 5.09 -3.59
CA VAL A 169 -0.09 4.21 -3.87
C VAL A 169 0.66 4.75 -5.07
N LEU A 170 1.98 4.92 -4.92
CA LEU A 170 2.92 5.20 -6.00
C LEU A 170 3.85 4.00 -6.19
N ASN A 171 3.47 3.10 -7.08
CA ASN A 171 4.32 1.97 -7.47
C ASN A 171 5.52 2.46 -8.30
N GLY A 172 6.55 1.62 -8.41
CA GLY A 172 7.79 2.03 -9.03
C GLY A 172 8.91 1.00 -8.93
N SER A 173 9.94 1.24 -9.73
CA SER A 173 11.10 0.37 -9.86
C SER A 173 12.39 1.21 -9.87
N GLY A 174 12.70 1.82 -8.72
CA GLY A 174 13.94 2.56 -8.52
C GLY A 174 15.14 1.64 -8.22
N LYS A 175 16.30 2.26 -7.96
CA LYS A 175 17.53 1.51 -7.63
C LYS A 175 17.41 0.79 -6.28
N GLN A 176 16.73 1.40 -5.32
CA GLN A 176 16.54 0.87 -3.97
C GLN A 176 15.51 -0.27 -4.00
N GLU A 177 14.42 -0.11 -4.75
CA GLU A 177 13.44 -1.15 -5.09
C GLU A 177 14.14 -2.40 -5.66
N ARG A 178 15.05 -2.22 -6.63
CA ARG A 178 15.88 -3.31 -7.18
C ARG A 178 16.78 -3.95 -6.12
N GLY A 179 17.61 -3.18 -5.43
CA GLY A 179 18.67 -3.72 -4.56
C GLY A 179 18.19 -4.29 -3.22
N LEU A 180 16.99 -3.92 -2.77
CA LEU A 180 16.33 -4.45 -1.57
C LEU A 180 15.16 -5.41 -1.91
N SER A 181 15.05 -5.86 -3.17
CA SER A 181 14.06 -6.85 -3.61
C SER A 181 14.34 -8.28 -3.14
N PHE A 182 15.60 -8.57 -2.79
CA PHE A 182 16.14 -9.90 -2.48
C PHE A 182 15.93 -10.98 -3.57
N THR A 183 15.52 -10.59 -4.78
CA THR A 183 15.28 -11.44 -5.95
C THR A 183 16.30 -11.13 -7.05
N PRO A 184 17.59 -11.50 -6.89
CA PRO A 184 18.65 -11.15 -7.84
C PRO A 184 18.49 -11.83 -9.22
N ASP A 185 17.64 -12.85 -9.33
CA ASP A 185 17.21 -13.44 -10.60
C ASP A 185 16.27 -12.49 -11.38
N ASN A 186 15.38 -11.79 -10.68
CA ASN A 186 14.29 -11.00 -11.24
C ASN A 186 14.71 -9.62 -11.75
N PHE A 187 15.94 -9.17 -11.50
CA PHE A 187 16.43 -7.86 -11.95
C PHE A 187 17.75 -7.97 -12.72
N ASP A 188 18.09 -6.91 -13.46
CA ASP A 188 19.40 -6.80 -14.11
C ASP A 188 20.46 -6.33 -13.11
N LYS A 189 21.69 -6.87 -13.25
CA LYS A 189 22.78 -6.54 -12.32
C LYS A 189 23.14 -5.06 -12.42
N PRO A 190 23.34 -4.36 -11.29
CA PRO A 190 23.71 -2.95 -11.29
C PRO A 190 25.05 -2.72 -11.99
N GLY A 191 25.07 -1.77 -12.93
CA GLY A 191 26.31 -1.25 -13.51
C GLY A 191 26.99 -0.23 -12.58
N PHE A 192 28.08 0.38 -13.07
CA PHE A 192 28.86 1.39 -12.34
C PHE A 192 27.97 2.50 -11.73
N PHE A 193 28.18 2.81 -10.45
CA PHE A 193 27.30 3.67 -9.62
C PHE A 193 25.78 3.33 -9.70
N GLY A 194 25.46 2.03 -9.76
CA GLY A 194 24.10 1.53 -9.76
C GLY A 194 23.31 1.87 -11.04
N ARG A 195 23.99 2.23 -12.14
CA ARG A 195 23.37 2.47 -13.46
C ARG A 195 22.80 1.17 -14.04
N GLY A 196 22.12 1.28 -15.19
CA GLY A 196 21.43 0.17 -15.84
C GLY A 196 19.97 0.04 -15.40
N ASN A 197 19.23 -0.85 -16.08
CA ASN A 197 17.80 -1.08 -15.90
C ASN A 197 17.44 -1.39 -14.43
N THR A 198 16.33 -0.82 -13.96
CA THR A 198 15.76 -1.06 -12.62
C THR A 198 14.38 -1.70 -12.65
N LEU A 199 13.77 -1.89 -13.83
CA LEU A 199 12.54 -2.68 -13.97
C LEU A 199 12.79 -4.16 -13.65
N PRO A 200 11.84 -4.86 -13.03
CA PRO A 200 11.87 -6.31 -12.89
C PRO A 200 11.61 -7.00 -14.24
N LYS A 201 12.06 -8.25 -14.36
CA LYS A 201 11.79 -9.15 -15.50
C LYS A 201 10.40 -9.78 -15.41
N ASN A 202 9.86 -9.92 -14.20
CA ASN A 202 8.49 -10.31 -13.91
C ASN A 202 7.92 -9.40 -12.79
N ALA A 203 6.79 -8.75 -13.06
CA ALA A 203 6.15 -7.81 -12.13
C ALA A 203 5.46 -8.50 -10.96
N ASP A 204 4.85 -9.67 -11.17
CA ASP A 204 4.13 -10.44 -10.12
C ASP A 204 5.05 -10.95 -9.00
N LYS A 205 6.37 -11.03 -9.27
CA LYS A 205 7.43 -11.28 -8.29
C LYS A 205 7.79 -10.05 -7.43
N VAL A 206 7.16 -8.89 -7.62
CA VAL A 206 7.42 -7.65 -6.87
C VAL A 206 6.17 -7.26 -6.07
N PRO A 207 6.27 -7.05 -4.74
CA PRO A 207 5.12 -6.64 -3.94
C PRO A 207 4.73 -5.19 -4.25
N GLY A 208 3.43 -4.94 -4.49
CA GLY A 208 2.88 -3.59 -4.60
C GLY A 208 2.69 -2.90 -3.24
N GLY A 209 2.16 -1.67 -3.27
CA GLY A 209 1.88 -0.88 -2.07
C GLY A 209 0.46 -1.05 -1.53
N ILE A 210 0.29 -0.84 -0.21
CA ILE A 210 -1.01 -0.82 0.48
C ILE A 210 -1.12 0.46 1.31
N ALA A 211 -2.05 1.35 0.94
CA ALA A 211 -2.37 2.58 1.65
C ALA A 211 -3.84 2.54 2.10
N ILE A 212 -4.10 2.58 3.42
CA ILE A 212 -5.46 2.52 3.98
C ILE A 212 -5.65 3.62 5.03
N GLY A 213 -6.64 4.49 4.83
CA GLY A 213 -6.98 5.63 5.69
C GLY A 213 -6.81 6.98 4.97
N THR A 214 -7.34 8.05 5.58
CA THR A 214 -7.32 9.40 4.97
C THR A 214 -5.88 9.90 4.79
N ASN A 215 -5.53 10.38 3.59
CA ASN A 215 -4.19 10.86 3.21
C ASN A 215 -3.06 9.83 3.39
N SER A 216 -3.38 8.53 3.53
CA SER A 216 -2.37 7.47 3.62
C SER A 216 -1.57 7.35 2.32
N TYR A 217 -0.26 7.06 2.43
CA TYR A 217 0.64 6.96 1.28
C TYR A 217 1.56 5.74 1.37
N ALA A 218 1.64 4.97 0.28
CA ALA A 218 2.51 3.82 0.14
C ALA A 218 3.27 3.82 -1.20
N ARG A 219 4.42 3.17 -1.21
CA ARG A 219 5.20 2.80 -2.41
C ARG A 219 5.28 1.27 -2.55
N THR A 220 5.92 0.80 -3.62
CA THR A 220 6.34 -0.60 -3.84
C THR A 220 6.79 -1.29 -2.54
N GLY A 221 6.17 -2.42 -2.22
CA GLY A 221 6.51 -3.28 -1.07
C GLY A 221 6.20 -2.74 0.32
N SER A 222 5.47 -1.62 0.44
CA SER A 222 5.21 -0.97 1.73
C SER A 222 3.72 -0.90 2.10
N ILE A 223 3.43 -0.90 3.41
CA ILE A 223 2.06 -0.83 3.94
C ILE A 223 1.95 0.38 4.89
N GLN A 224 0.95 1.23 4.68
CA GLN A 224 0.55 2.26 5.64
C GLN A 224 -0.95 2.17 5.94
N LEU A 225 -1.29 2.08 7.23
CA LEU A 225 -2.66 1.95 7.73
C LEU A 225 -2.90 3.00 8.84
N GLY A 226 -3.79 3.95 8.59
CA GLY A 226 -4.15 5.02 9.52
C GLY A 226 -4.55 6.31 8.80
N HIS A 227 -5.23 7.21 9.52
CA HIS A 227 -5.53 8.55 8.99
C HIS A 227 -4.33 9.48 9.25
N HIS A 228 -3.93 10.26 8.25
CA HIS A 228 -2.80 11.18 8.28
C HIS A 228 -3.31 12.62 8.10
N THR A 229 -4.01 13.10 9.12
CA THR A 229 -4.68 14.42 9.17
C THR A 229 -3.88 15.49 9.91
N PHE A 230 -2.72 15.16 10.49
CA PHE A 230 -1.86 16.08 11.26
C PHE A 230 -0.95 16.98 10.41
N ALA A 231 -1.25 17.14 9.11
CA ALA A 231 -0.55 18.10 8.24
C ALA A 231 -0.73 19.54 8.77
N GLY A 232 0.29 20.39 8.59
CA GLY A 232 0.36 21.74 9.18
C GLY A 232 0.80 21.79 10.65
N TYR A 233 1.05 20.64 11.29
CA TYR A 233 1.57 20.55 12.66
C TYR A 233 3.02 20.04 12.68
N LYS A 234 3.66 20.15 13.85
CA LYS A 234 5.04 19.66 14.08
C LYS A 234 5.05 18.35 14.86
N MET A 235 5.93 17.43 14.47
CA MET A 235 6.19 16.16 15.16
C MET A 235 7.65 15.75 14.94
N GLY A 236 8.31 15.15 15.94
CA GLY A 236 9.69 14.64 15.78
C GLY A 236 10.75 15.69 15.39
N GLY A 237 10.49 16.98 15.66
CA GLY A 237 11.35 18.10 15.27
C GLY A 237 11.07 18.70 13.88
N ILE A 238 10.17 18.11 13.08
CA ILE A 238 9.84 18.57 11.71
C ILE A 238 8.38 19.02 11.59
N ASP A 239 8.08 19.78 10.53
CA ASP A 239 6.71 19.91 10.01
C ASP A 239 6.33 18.62 9.28
N VAL A 240 5.13 18.06 9.54
CA VAL A 240 4.71 16.78 8.94
C VAL A 240 3.83 16.89 7.71
N THR A 241 3.60 18.10 7.16
CA THR A 241 2.77 18.32 5.97
C THR A 241 3.19 17.44 4.78
N ASN A 242 4.49 17.33 4.54
CA ASN A 242 5.05 16.50 3.45
C ASN A 242 5.63 15.16 3.93
N ALA A 243 5.58 14.88 5.25
CA ALA A 243 6.28 13.73 5.84
C ALA A 243 5.76 12.38 5.36
N ASN A 244 4.52 12.31 4.84
CA ASN A 244 3.99 11.09 4.24
C ASN A 244 4.60 10.82 2.85
N GLU A 245 4.75 11.83 1.98
CA GLU A 245 5.33 11.60 0.64
C GLU A 245 6.85 11.41 0.67
N GLU A 246 7.55 12.09 1.60
CA GLU A 246 8.99 11.92 1.84
C GLU A 246 9.37 10.56 2.47
N ALA A 247 8.42 9.84 3.08
CA ALA A 247 8.71 8.79 4.05
C ALA A 247 9.35 7.52 3.46
N ASN A 248 8.90 7.09 2.29
CA ASN A 248 8.84 5.65 2.01
C ASN A 248 10.00 5.16 1.12
N ILE A 249 10.78 4.16 1.56
CA ILE A 249 12.10 3.82 0.97
C ILE A 249 12.42 2.32 0.79
N VAL A 250 11.39 1.49 0.63
CA VAL A 250 11.46 0.05 0.26
C VAL A 250 12.00 -0.89 1.36
N GLY A 251 11.12 -1.65 2.01
CA GLY A 251 9.70 -1.38 2.14
C GLY A 251 9.19 -2.06 3.39
N MET A 252 8.60 -1.27 4.29
CA MET A 252 7.61 -1.60 5.32
C MET A 252 7.55 -0.42 6.31
N THR A 253 6.79 -0.48 7.40
CA THR A 253 5.32 -0.59 7.43
C THR A 253 4.80 0.11 8.67
N THR A 254 3.63 0.73 8.59
CA THR A 254 3.19 1.69 9.61
C THR A 254 1.70 1.60 9.88
N VAL A 255 1.35 1.26 11.12
CA VAL A 255 -0.02 1.09 11.59
C VAL A 255 -0.31 2.07 12.73
N GLY A 256 -1.25 2.98 12.51
CA GLY A 256 -1.76 3.92 13.50
C GLY A 256 -2.00 5.32 12.94
N THR A 257 -2.95 6.05 13.53
CA THR A 257 -3.31 7.41 13.13
C THR A 257 -2.16 8.39 13.34
N ASN A 258 -1.88 9.20 12.33
CA ASN A 258 -0.87 10.26 12.31
C ASN A 258 0.56 9.76 12.61
N THR A 259 0.94 8.61 12.06
CA THR A 259 2.24 7.97 12.29
C THR A 259 3.06 7.90 11.01
N TYR A 260 4.28 8.44 11.04
CA TYR A 260 5.10 8.67 9.84
C TYR A 260 6.43 7.92 9.93
N ASN A 261 6.84 7.20 8.88
CA ASN A 261 7.98 6.28 8.93
C ASN A 261 8.99 6.57 7.82
N LYS A 262 10.26 6.78 8.15
CA LYS A 262 11.31 7.20 7.21
C LYS A 262 12.58 6.34 7.26
N GLY A 263 12.41 5.03 7.13
CA GLY A 263 13.49 4.06 6.94
C GLY A 263 13.09 2.92 6.01
N ALA A 264 14.04 2.35 5.27
CA ALA A 264 13.76 1.36 4.22
C ALA A 264 13.01 0.12 4.76
N LEU A 265 13.61 -0.60 5.72
CA LEU A 265 13.00 -1.75 6.41
C LEU A 265 12.58 -1.41 7.84
N ALA A 266 12.00 -0.21 8.05
CA ALA A 266 11.58 0.25 9.37
C ALA A 266 10.11 -0.09 9.66
N ASN A 267 9.77 -0.46 10.90
CA ASN A 267 8.41 -0.89 11.28
C ASN A 267 7.82 -0.01 12.39
N MET A 268 6.52 0.27 12.34
CA MET A 268 5.83 1.12 13.31
C MET A 268 4.40 0.65 13.61
N TYR A 269 4.05 0.55 14.90
CA TYR A 269 2.76 0.06 15.39
C TYR A 269 2.25 0.92 16.56
N GLY A 270 1.64 2.07 16.28
CA GLY A 270 1.13 3.00 17.29
C GLY A 270 0.69 4.33 16.67
N ALA A 271 0.03 5.19 17.44
CA ALA A 271 -0.51 6.47 16.95
C ALA A 271 0.40 7.66 17.31
N TYR A 272 0.43 8.69 16.47
CA TYR A 272 1.23 9.91 16.66
C TYR A 272 2.74 9.65 16.90
N SER A 273 3.29 8.61 16.28
CA SER A 273 4.72 8.28 16.36
C SER A 273 5.44 8.67 15.05
N ILE A 274 6.74 8.98 15.08
CA ILE A 274 7.47 9.42 13.86
C ILE A 274 8.93 8.96 13.77
N ILE A 275 9.35 8.51 12.58
CA ILE A 275 10.76 8.33 12.20
C ILE A 275 11.11 9.42 11.18
N THR A 276 12.14 10.25 11.44
CA THR A 276 12.59 11.33 10.54
C THR A 276 13.96 11.04 9.91
N GLY A 277 14.24 11.66 8.76
CA GLY A 277 15.50 11.51 8.01
C GLY A 277 15.63 12.50 6.85
N ASP A 278 16.81 12.56 6.23
CA ASP A 278 17.23 13.49 5.17
C ASP A 278 17.07 12.92 3.75
N PHE A 279 16.63 11.67 3.60
CA PHE A 279 16.26 11.12 2.30
C PHE A 279 15.10 11.94 1.68
N THR A 280 15.18 12.26 0.38
CA THR A 280 14.17 13.09 -0.32
C THR A 280 13.65 12.44 -1.60
N GLY A 281 14.12 11.25 -1.97
CA GLY A 281 13.79 10.63 -3.25
C GLY A 281 14.46 11.28 -4.47
N ALA A 282 15.24 12.36 -4.29
CA ALA A 282 15.91 13.09 -5.38
C ALA A 282 17.02 12.31 -6.11
N GLY A 283 17.33 11.08 -5.67
CA GLY A 283 18.34 10.22 -6.28
C GLY A 283 19.77 10.68 -6.03
N GLY A 284 20.68 10.31 -6.93
CA GLY A 284 22.09 10.72 -6.89
C GLY A 284 22.75 10.48 -5.52
N PHE A 285 23.45 11.49 -5.01
CA PHE A 285 24.08 11.45 -3.69
C PHE A 285 23.09 11.37 -2.52
N ASN A 286 21.83 11.83 -2.67
CA ASN A 286 20.84 11.69 -1.59
C ASN A 286 20.52 10.21 -1.32
N SER A 287 20.39 9.39 -2.36
CA SER A 287 20.24 7.93 -2.21
C SER A 287 21.53 7.22 -1.74
N VAL A 288 22.72 7.71 -2.12
CA VAL A 288 24.00 7.17 -1.61
C VAL A 288 24.10 7.40 -0.11
N THR A 289 23.93 8.65 0.32
CA THR A 289 24.18 9.07 1.70
C THR A 289 23.05 8.67 2.62
N TYR A 290 21.80 9.01 2.30
CA TYR A 290 20.67 8.91 3.25
C TYR A 290 19.74 7.72 3.01
N GLY A 291 19.94 6.95 1.92
CA GLY A 291 19.23 5.68 1.71
C GLY A 291 19.34 4.66 2.85
N PRO A 292 20.49 4.56 3.56
CA PRO A 292 20.64 3.70 4.76
C PRO A 292 20.03 4.25 6.06
N GLN A 293 19.53 5.49 6.11
CA GLN A 293 19.01 6.05 7.36
C GLN A 293 17.82 5.25 7.89
N ASN A 294 17.76 5.08 9.21
CA ASN A 294 16.72 4.35 9.93
C ASN A 294 16.50 2.89 9.46
N PHE A 295 17.48 2.28 8.76
CA PHE A 295 17.36 0.91 8.25
C PHE A 295 17.16 -0.10 9.39
N GLY A 296 16.10 -0.90 9.31
CA GLY A 296 15.77 -1.89 10.35
C GLY A 296 15.25 -1.30 11.67
N ALA A 297 14.86 -0.02 11.71
CA ALA A 297 14.30 0.59 12.91
C ALA A 297 12.91 0.02 13.26
N ASN A 298 12.51 0.04 14.53
CA ASN A 298 11.25 -0.53 15.00
C ASN A 298 10.62 0.34 16.09
N VAL A 299 9.30 0.55 16.04
CA VAL A 299 8.54 1.32 17.04
C VAL A 299 7.22 0.63 17.33
N VAL A 300 6.99 0.27 18.59
CA VAL A 300 5.71 -0.24 19.10
C VAL A 300 5.17 0.74 20.13
N GLY A 301 3.91 1.14 19.98
CA GLY A 301 3.23 2.13 20.80
C GLY A 301 3.34 3.58 20.30
N SER A 302 2.68 4.48 21.04
CA SER A 302 2.26 5.82 20.57
C SER A 302 3.18 6.95 21.04
N LEU A 303 3.12 8.12 20.40
CA LEU A 303 3.88 9.33 20.75
C LEU A 303 5.41 9.17 20.70
N ASN A 304 5.92 8.11 20.07
CA ASN A 304 7.35 7.79 20.02
C ASN A 304 8.04 8.48 18.84
N SER A 305 9.30 8.88 18.94
CA SER A 305 10.07 9.39 17.80
C SER A 305 11.48 8.82 17.66
N ILE A 306 11.90 8.55 16.41
CA ILE A 306 13.31 8.34 16.03
C ILE A 306 13.69 9.49 15.07
N ARG A 307 14.81 10.15 15.33
CA ARG A 307 15.17 11.40 14.67
C ARG A 307 16.55 11.33 14.05
N SER A 308 16.57 11.20 12.73
CA SER A 308 17.80 11.14 11.93
C SER A 308 17.91 12.28 10.90
N LYS A 309 16.94 13.20 10.84
CA LYS A 309 17.01 14.40 9.96
C LYS A 309 18.02 15.40 10.52
N GLY A 310 18.91 15.92 9.68
CA GLY A 310 20.07 16.73 10.06
C GLY A 310 21.30 15.92 10.51
N HIS A 311 21.30 14.59 10.32
CA HIS A 311 22.34 13.70 10.83
C HIS A 311 22.96 12.80 9.75
N SER A 312 23.95 11.98 10.13
CA SER A 312 24.71 11.19 9.17
C SER A 312 23.86 10.14 8.43
N GLY A 313 24.36 9.70 7.28
CA GLY A 313 23.73 8.67 6.46
C GLY A 313 23.48 7.33 7.14
N SER A 314 24.23 7.02 8.20
CA SER A 314 24.09 5.80 9.01
C SER A 314 23.20 5.99 10.25
N SER A 315 22.59 7.17 10.47
CA SER A 315 21.75 7.44 11.65
C SER A 315 20.44 6.65 11.64
N GLY A 316 20.01 6.18 12.81
CA GLY A 316 18.74 5.51 13.06
C GLY A 316 18.78 3.99 12.92
N VAL A 317 19.91 3.42 12.47
CA VAL A 317 20.00 2.02 12.04
C VAL A 317 19.81 1.07 13.22
N ALA A 318 18.90 0.09 13.05
CA ALA A 318 18.56 -0.95 14.02
C ALA A 318 18.06 -0.45 15.41
N ASN A 319 17.57 0.78 15.52
CA ASN A 319 16.94 1.27 16.76
C ASN A 319 15.56 0.63 16.99
N SER A 320 15.25 0.20 18.22
CA SER A 320 13.92 -0.31 18.61
C SER A 320 13.32 0.46 19.79
N ILE A 321 12.03 0.79 19.72
CA ILE A 321 11.25 1.41 20.80
C ILE A 321 9.99 0.57 21.08
N VAL A 322 9.65 0.33 22.36
CA VAL A 322 8.40 -0.30 22.79
C VAL A 322 7.81 0.44 23.99
N GLY A 323 6.78 1.26 23.75
CA GLY A 323 6.06 1.97 24.82
C GLY A 323 5.47 3.31 24.36
N VAL A 324 5.56 4.35 25.19
CA VAL A 324 4.88 5.63 24.94
C VAL A 324 5.76 6.86 25.15
N ALA A 325 5.56 7.90 24.34
CA ALA A 325 6.19 9.22 24.49
C ALA A 325 7.74 9.21 24.48
N ASN A 326 8.35 8.20 23.85
CA ASN A 326 9.80 8.06 23.82
C ASN A 326 10.43 8.87 22.67
N THR A 327 11.71 9.20 22.76
CA THR A 327 12.50 9.83 21.70
C THR A 327 13.86 9.13 21.58
N VAL A 328 14.37 9.00 20.36
CA VAL A 328 15.73 8.55 20.02
C VAL A 328 16.25 9.46 18.91
N GLU A 329 17.47 9.98 19.01
CA GLU A 329 17.99 11.04 18.13
C GLU A 329 19.47 10.81 17.83
N ASN A 330 19.89 10.92 16.56
CA ASN A 330 21.26 10.65 16.07
C ASN A 330 21.90 9.33 16.56
N ALA A 331 21.14 8.23 16.57
CA ALA A 331 21.54 7.00 17.26
C ALA A 331 21.37 5.72 16.45
N ASN A 332 22.15 4.68 16.79
CA ASN A 332 22.14 3.36 16.17
C ASN A 332 22.16 2.24 17.23
N GLY A 333 21.56 1.10 16.92
CA GLY A 333 21.51 -0.09 17.79
C GLY A 333 20.82 0.15 19.15
N THR A 334 20.08 1.25 19.30
CA THR A 334 19.44 1.65 20.56
C THR A 334 18.19 0.83 20.84
N LEU A 335 17.97 0.42 22.08
CA LEU A 335 16.78 -0.31 22.52
C LEU A 335 16.07 0.47 23.64
N VAL A 336 14.76 0.69 23.50
CA VAL A 336 13.96 1.48 24.46
C VAL A 336 12.70 0.72 24.84
N TYR A 337 12.42 0.58 26.13
CA TYR A 337 11.13 0.11 26.65
C TYR A 337 10.52 1.09 27.66
N GLY A 338 9.19 1.17 27.70
CA GLY A 338 8.45 1.96 28.70
C GLY A 338 8.09 3.37 28.25
N ALA A 339 8.01 4.31 29.20
CA ALA A 339 7.35 5.60 29.01
C ALA A 339 8.30 6.80 29.21
N GLY A 340 8.25 7.76 28.28
CA GLY A 340 8.90 9.07 28.42
C GLY A 340 10.43 9.08 28.29
N ASN A 341 11.04 8.04 27.71
CA ASN A 341 12.49 8.00 27.51
C ASN A 341 12.92 9.09 26.49
N LYS A 342 14.09 9.73 26.65
CA LYS A 342 14.67 10.58 25.58
C LYS A 342 16.15 10.24 25.35
N ILE A 343 16.46 9.74 24.17
CA ILE A 343 17.80 9.35 23.75
C ILE A 343 18.33 10.30 22.67
N THR A 344 19.61 10.67 22.75
CA THR A 344 20.32 11.53 21.79
C THR A 344 21.76 11.00 21.63
N ASN A 345 21.92 9.83 21.00
CA ASN A 345 23.08 8.97 21.22
C ASN A 345 23.83 8.54 19.96
N SER A 346 24.98 9.20 19.74
CA SER A 346 26.22 8.44 19.85
C SER A 346 26.40 7.28 18.86
N VAL A 347 26.54 7.60 17.58
CA VAL A 347 26.86 6.60 16.55
C VAL A 347 28.22 5.94 16.78
N THR A 348 28.27 4.62 16.60
CA THR A 348 29.36 3.94 15.88
C THR A 348 28.72 3.38 14.62
N SER A 349 29.06 3.91 13.45
CA SER A 349 28.30 3.69 12.21
C SER A 349 28.08 2.22 11.88
N ILE A 350 26.82 1.81 11.72
CA ILE A 350 26.45 0.52 11.14
C ILE A 350 26.29 0.74 9.63
N SER A 351 27.01 -0.05 8.83
CA SER A 351 26.99 0.03 7.36
C SER A 351 25.82 -0.75 6.79
N ALA A 352 24.60 -0.22 6.97
CA ALA A 352 23.40 -0.76 6.34
C ALA A 352 23.43 -0.61 4.80
N PRO A 353 22.85 -1.54 4.03
CA PRO A 353 22.86 -1.49 2.58
C PRO A 353 21.91 -0.41 2.05
N SER A 354 22.43 0.50 1.21
CA SER A 354 21.61 1.50 0.52
C SER A 354 20.76 0.94 -0.63
N GLY A 355 20.93 -0.34 -0.99
CA GLY A 355 20.36 -0.97 -2.19
C GLY A 355 20.85 -0.40 -3.53
N LEU A 356 21.72 0.62 -3.53
CA LEU A 356 22.00 1.41 -4.72
C LEU A 356 22.87 0.67 -5.77
N THR A 357 23.88 -0.03 -5.29
CA THR A 357 24.97 -0.65 -6.08
C THR A 357 25.04 -2.17 -5.93
N THR A 358 24.22 -2.75 -5.06
CA THR A 358 24.18 -4.17 -4.72
C THR A 358 22.90 -4.82 -5.22
N LEU A 359 22.95 -6.11 -5.55
CA LEU A 359 21.79 -6.92 -5.89
C LEU A 359 22.04 -8.31 -5.30
N ASN A 360 21.60 -8.47 -4.06
CA ASN A 360 21.96 -9.57 -3.17
C ASN A 360 20.78 -10.52 -2.99
N THR A 361 21.03 -11.77 -2.57
CA THR A 361 19.95 -12.60 -1.99
C THR A 361 19.56 -12.10 -0.60
N TRP A 362 18.48 -12.67 -0.05
CA TRP A 362 18.12 -12.48 1.36
C TRP A 362 19.26 -12.93 2.29
N GLU A 363 19.80 -14.14 2.10
CA GLU A 363 20.88 -14.70 2.93
C GLU A 363 22.18 -13.88 2.86
N ASP A 364 22.58 -13.41 1.68
CA ASP A 364 23.74 -12.53 1.52
C ASP A 364 23.54 -11.23 2.32
N THR A 365 22.33 -10.66 2.27
CA THR A 365 22.00 -9.40 2.96
C THR A 365 21.95 -9.60 4.46
N VAL A 366 21.32 -10.68 4.95
CA VAL A 366 21.29 -11.06 6.37
C VAL A 366 22.71 -11.30 6.89
N THR A 367 23.53 -12.06 6.16
CA THR A 367 24.92 -12.37 6.54
C THR A 367 25.79 -11.10 6.55
N ALA A 368 25.67 -10.24 5.53
CA ALA A 368 26.40 -8.98 5.48
C ALA A 368 25.97 -8.00 6.57
N LEU A 369 24.68 -7.91 6.89
CA LEU A 369 24.17 -7.04 7.96
C LEU A 369 24.57 -7.57 9.34
N GLN A 370 24.44 -8.87 9.59
CA GLN A 370 24.95 -9.52 10.80
C GLN A 370 26.47 -9.28 10.97
N LYS A 371 27.24 -9.35 9.88
CA LYS A 371 28.67 -9.04 9.91
C LYS A 371 28.92 -7.56 10.20
N SER A 372 28.26 -6.62 9.52
CA SER A 372 28.43 -5.19 9.82
C SER A 372 28.03 -4.84 11.26
N ILE A 373 26.99 -5.48 11.82
CA ILE A 373 26.62 -5.28 13.22
C ILE A 373 27.73 -5.80 14.14
N LYS A 374 28.28 -7.00 13.91
CA LYS A 374 29.40 -7.55 14.68
C LYS A 374 30.66 -6.68 14.58
N ASP A 375 31.06 -6.33 13.37
CA ASP A 375 32.27 -5.54 13.08
C ASP A 375 32.17 -4.10 13.63
N SER A 376 30.96 -3.49 13.59
CA SER A 376 30.66 -2.20 14.23
C SER A 376 30.38 -2.29 15.74
N LYS A 377 30.56 -3.47 16.38
CA LYS A 377 30.27 -3.72 17.82
C LYS A 377 28.83 -3.39 18.25
N SER A 378 27.84 -3.63 17.38
CA SER A 378 26.44 -3.18 17.55
C SER A 378 26.31 -1.66 17.76
N GLY A 379 27.21 -0.89 17.16
CA GLY A 379 27.40 0.53 17.48
C GLY A 379 26.18 1.42 17.29
N GLY A 380 25.89 2.39 18.15
CA GLY A 380 26.46 2.66 19.48
C GLY A 380 25.43 2.30 20.54
N ALA A 381 25.09 1.01 20.63
CA ALA A 381 23.90 0.52 21.33
C ALA A 381 23.73 1.07 22.76
N VAL A 382 22.54 1.59 23.04
CA VAL A 382 22.10 1.96 24.40
C VAL A 382 20.75 1.34 24.73
N LEU A 383 20.63 0.71 25.91
CA LEU A 383 19.39 0.10 26.41
C LEU A 383 18.77 0.96 27.52
N ALA A 384 17.58 1.52 27.30
CA ALA A 384 16.81 2.25 28.31
C ALA A 384 15.48 1.54 28.60
N ILE A 385 15.13 1.41 29.89
CA ILE A 385 13.81 0.94 30.32
C ILE A 385 13.24 1.89 31.39
N GLY A 386 11.96 2.20 31.28
CA GLY A 386 11.34 3.43 31.77
C GLY A 386 11.63 3.92 33.20
N GLY A 387 11.65 5.24 33.28
CA GLY A 387 11.53 6.12 34.44
C GLY A 387 11.36 7.57 33.97
N GLY A 388 10.72 7.76 32.81
CA GLY A 388 11.42 8.50 31.78
C GLY A 388 12.64 7.70 31.35
N ASN A 389 13.82 8.06 31.87
CA ASN A 389 15.16 7.68 31.42
C ASN A 389 15.61 8.47 30.18
N VAL A 390 16.54 9.40 30.38
CA VAL A 390 17.16 10.21 29.33
C VAL A 390 18.63 9.82 29.16
N ALA A 391 19.15 9.77 27.93
CA ALA A 391 20.55 9.46 27.64
C ALA A 391 21.10 10.20 26.39
N ASP A 392 22.25 10.88 26.46
CA ASP A 392 22.70 11.84 25.42
C ASP A 392 24.24 11.86 25.26
N TYR A 393 24.79 11.32 24.17
CA TYR A 393 26.23 11.03 23.91
C TYR A 393 26.91 9.84 24.64
N VAL A 394 26.17 8.77 24.96
CA VAL A 394 26.71 7.47 25.47
C VAL A 394 26.79 6.37 24.40
N ARG A 395 27.90 5.60 24.33
CA ARG A 395 28.20 4.66 23.21
C ARG A 395 27.87 3.18 23.41
N HIS A 396 27.85 2.69 24.65
CA HIS A 396 27.59 1.26 24.97
C HIS A 396 26.90 1.09 26.33
N SER A 397 26.09 2.06 26.76
CA SER A 397 25.47 2.07 28.09
C SER A 397 24.10 1.39 28.15
N GLN A 398 23.66 1.12 29.37
CA GLN A 398 22.35 0.66 29.78
C GLN A 398 22.01 1.51 31.05
N LEU A 399 20.84 1.58 31.70
CA LEU A 399 19.70 0.68 31.87
C LEU A 399 18.38 1.46 32.15
N VAL A 400 17.27 0.70 32.20
CA VAL A 400 16.41 0.43 33.39
C VAL A 400 16.73 1.19 34.69
N GLY A 401 15.75 1.65 35.46
CA GLY A 401 15.62 3.10 35.64
C GLY A 401 15.75 3.56 37.11
N VAL A 402 16.05 4.85 37.27
CA VAL A 402 16.09 5.60 38.56
C VAL A 402 15.15 6.84 38.52
N ASN A 403 14.28 6.87 37.53
CA ASN A 403 13.95 8.05 36.74
C ASN A 403 15.19 8.73 36.08
N ASN A 404 15.90 8.03 35.18
CA ASN A 404 17.27 8.38 34.70
C ASN A 404 17.41 9.65 33.84
N THR A 405 18.66 10.11 33.75
CA THR A 405 19.27 11.21 32.96
C THR A 405 20.83 10.97 33.08
N VAL A 406 21.81 11.35 32.25
CA VAL A 406 21.82 11.78 30.84
C VAL A 406 23.15 11.45 30.05
N THR A 407 24.34 12.02 30.30
CA THR A 407 25.24 12.39 29.15
C THR A 407 26.61 11.73 28.90
N GLY A 408 27.18 12.05 27.73
CA GLY A 408 28.60 12.17 27.40
C GLY A 408 28.92 13.51 26.68
N THR A 409 30.18 13.77 26.32
CA THR A 409 30.54 14.86 25.38
C THR A 409 31.60 14.42 24.36
N GLU A 410 31.72 15.13 23.24
CA GLU A 410 32.53 14.72 22.07
C GLU A 410 33.99 14.36 22.39
N ASN A 411 34.60 15.05 23.37
CA ASN A 411 35.99 14.81 23.81
C ASN A 411 36.13 13.87 25.03
N LYS A 412 35.02 13.36 25.59
CA LYS A 412 34.99 12.37 26.69
C LYS A 412 33.82 11.40 26.49
N VAL A 413 34.07 10.38 25.67
CA VAL A 413 33.08 9.36 25.29
C VAL A 413 32.64 8.54 26.51
N SER A 414 31.32 8.32 26.57
CA SER A 414 30.62 7.75 27.71
C SER A 414 30.22 6.30 27.38
N GLU A 415 31.14 5.35 27.56
CA GLU A 415 30.95 3.92 27.22
C GLU A 415 30.38 3.08 28.39
N PHE A 416 29.99 1.82 28.13
CA PHE A 416 29.76 0.72 29.10
C PHE A 416 29.13 1.00 30.49
N ASN A 417 28.15 1.91 30.61
CA ASN A 417 27.46 2.16 31.89
C ASN A 417 26.23 1.26 32.13
N MET A 418 25.80 1.21 33.40
CA MET A 418 24.58 0.63 33.95
C MET A 418 24.10 1.55 35.08
N VAL A 419 22.84 2.00 35.06
CA VAL A 419 22.28 2.96 36.05
C VAL A 419 20.80 2.64 36.37
N ASN A 420 20.45 2.20 37.59
CA ASN A 420 19.16 1.63 38.03
C ASN A 420 18.86 1.84 39.54
N GLY A 421 17.60 2.09 39.95
CA GLY A 421 17.25 2.39 41.36
C GLY A 421 16.14 3.45 41.56
N TYR A 422 16.39 4.49 42.38
CA TYR A 422 15.46 5.62 42.63
C TYR A 422 16.23 6.91 42.93
N GLN A 423 15.92 7.99 42.22
CA GLN A 423 16.81 9.13 41.94
C GLN A 423 18.07 8.68 41.19
N ASN A 424 18.31 9.22 39.98
CA ASN A 424 19.66 9.67 39.58
C ASN A 424 19.75 10.30 38.19
N THR A 425 20.85 11.02 38.04
CA THR A 425 21.25 11.76 36.85
C THR A 425 22.77 11.67 36.72
N ALA A 426 23.29 11.11 35.63
CA ALA A 426 24.70 10.74 35.47
C ALA A 426 25.28 11.22 34.11
N THR A 427 26.51 11.72 34.11
CA THR A 427 27.06 12.63 33.09
C THR A 427 28.56 12.37 32.83
N ASN A 428 28.93 12.04 31.59
CA ASN A 428 30.30 11.79 31.07
C ASN A 428 31.07 10.63 31.74
N ILE A 429 30.61 9.38 31.55
CA ILE A 429 31.06 8.21 32.34
C ILE A 429 31.35 6.99 31.45
N THR A 430 32.41 6.23 31.71
CA THR A 430 32.92 5.23 30.73
C THR A 430 32.77 3.75 31.14
N HIS A 431 32.49 3.42 32.42
CA HIS A 431 32.33 2.04 32.95
C HIS A 431 31.67 2.02 34.36
N VAL A 432 30.45 2.53 34.56
CA VAL A 432 29.75 2.48 35.88
C VAL A 432 28.66 1.41 35.93
N THR A 433 28.43 0.82 37.12
CA THR A 433 27.35 -0.13 37.39
C THR A 433 26.65 0.19 38.71
N MET A 434 25.55 0.93 38.65
CA MET A 434 24.53 1.05 39.71
C MET A 434 23.16 1.31 39.08
#